data_AF-A0A1A8F256-F1
#
_entry.id   AF-A0A1A8F256-F1
#
_cell.length_a   1.000
_cell.length_b   1.000
_cell.length_c   1.000
_cell.angle_alpha   90.00
_cell.angle_beta   90.00
_cell.angle_gamma   90.00
#
_symmetry.space_group_name_H-M   'P 1'
#
loop_
_entity.id
_entity.type
_entity.pdbx_description
1 polymer ?
#
loop_
_entity_poly.entity_id
_entity_poly.type
_entity_poly.pdbx_seq_one_letter_code
_entity_poly.pdbx_strand_id
1 'polypeptide(L)' 'MGSSTLGKAASLDALLQECIHAFDDSGELHANMLPRTFLLMHCWYVTSSELAGKLLMIYRD' A
#
# COMPACT_ATOMS: atom_id res chain seq x y z
N MET A 1 0.05 19.30 1.18
CA MET A 1 -0.91 18.34 1.76
C MET A 1 -1.28 17.37 0.65
N GLY A 2 -0.75 16.15 0.69
CA GLY A 2 -0.92 15.17 -0.39
C GLY A 2 -2.41 14.82 -0.54
N SER A 3 -2.99 15.15 -1.70
CA SER A 3 -4.32 14.68 -2.07
C SER A 3 -4.20 13.20 -2.37
N SER A 4 -4.47 12.34 -1.39
CA SER A 4 -4.67 10.92 -1.65
C SER A 4 -5.86 10.79 -2.61
N THR A 5 -5.61 10.23 -3.79
CA THR A 5 -6.61 9.92 -4.83
C THR A 5 -7.72 8.99 -4.32
N LEU A 6 -7.44 8.31 -3.21
CA LEU A 6 -8.34 7.44 -2.47
C LEU A 6 -9.45 8.27 -1.81
N GLY A 7 -10.70 7.94 -2.14
CA GLY A 7 -11.89 8.49 -1.48
C GLY A 7 -12.05 7.99 -0.03
N LYS A 8 -13.28 8.04 0.49
CA LYS A 8 -13.57 7.60 1.88
C LYS A 8 -13.33 6.11 2.14
N ALA A 9 -13.29 5.30 1.08
CA ALA A 9 -13.02 3.87 1.12
C ALA A 9 -12.30 3.47 -0.16
N ALA A 10 -11.56 2.35 -0.10
CA ALA A 10 -10.85 1.77 -1.22
C ALA A 10 -10.76 0.26 -1.06
N SER A 11 -10.58 -0.45 -2.18
CA SER A 11 -10.25 -1.88 -2.13
C SER A 11 -8.82 -2.07 -1.60
N LEU A 12 -8.55 -3.28 -1.10
CA LEU A 12 -7.20 -3.67 -0.67
C LEU A 12 -6.18 -3.48 -1.79
N ASP A 13 -6.52 -3.87 -3.02
CA ASP A 13 -5.62 -3.77 -4.16
C ASP A 13 -5.31 -2.32 -4.53
N ALA A 14 -6.30 -1.41 -4.49
CA ALA A 14 -6.08 0.00 -4.73
C ALA A 14 -5.18 0.64 -3.65
N LEU A 15 -5.42 0.30 -2.37
CA LEU A 15 -4.57 0.75 -1.27
C LEU A 15 -3.13 0.26 -1.41
N LEU A 16 -2.96 -1.00 -1.81
CA LEU A 16 -1.64 -1.61 -1.99
C LEU A 16 -0.87 -0.94 -3.13
N GLN A 17 -1.52 -0.67 -4.26
CA GLN A 17 -0.91 0.03 -5.39
C GLN A 17 -0.49 1.46 -5.02
N GLU A 18 -1.34 2.21 -4.32
CA GLU A 18 -1.00 3.55 -3.82
C GLU A 18 0.14 3.51 -2.78
N CYS A 19 0.25 2.44 -1.98
CA CYS A 19 1.40 2.25 -1.09
C CYS A 19 2.70 2.03 -1.86
N ILE A 20 2.66 1.25 -2.95
CA ILE A 20 3.83 0.99 -3.79
C ILE A 20 4.26 2.27 -4.51
N HIS A 21 3.32 3.00 -5.12
CA HIS A 21 3.58 4.28 -5.78
C HIS A 21 4.02 5.42 -4.84
N ALA A 22 3.95 5.21 -3.52
CA ALA A 22 4.49 6.17 -2.55
C ALA A 22 6.02 6.18 -2.51
N PHE A 23 6.67 5.10 -2.96
CA PHE A 23 8.12 5.01 -3.10
C PHE A 23 8.52 5.44 -4.51
N ASP A 24 9.59 6.21 -4.62
CA ASP A 24 10.15 6.54 -5.94
C ASP A 24 11.10 5.46 -6.47
N ASP A 25 11.61 5.65 -7.68
CA ASP A 25 12.52 4.70 -8.34
C ASP A 25 13.86 4.52 -7.59
N SER A 26 14.22 5.45 -6.70
CA SER A 26 15.40 5.34 -5.83
C SER A 26 15.11 4.63 -4.50
N GLY A 27 13.84 4.32 -4.24
CA GLY A 27 13.36 3.71 -3.01
C GLY A 27 13.04 4.71 -1.89
N GLU A 28 13.06 6.01 -2.18
CA GLU A 28 12.78 7.05 -1.19
C GLU A 28 11.27 7.19 -0.96
N LEU A 29 10.88 7.16 0.32
CA LEU A 29 9.52 7.44 0.76
C LEU A 29 9.40 8.93 1.10
N HIS A 30 8.89 9.71 0.14
CA HIS A 30 8.48 11.09 0.40
C HIS A 30 7.42 11.13 1.52
N ALA A 31 7.20 12.28 2.16
CA ALA A 31 6.38 12.48 3.37
C ALA A 31 4.90 12.01 3.28
N ASN A 32 4.71 10.70 3.10
CA ASN A 32 3.50 9.97 2.84
C ASN A 32 3.37 8.91 3.93
N MET A 33 2.32 9.07 4.73
CA MET A 33 2.05 8.18 5.85
C MET A 33 1.32 6.91 5.43
N LEU A 34 0.87 6.80 4.18
CA LEU A 34 0.03 5.71 3.71
C LEU A 34 0.70 4.34 3.86
N PRO A 35 1.94 4.09 3.40
CA PRO A 35 2.57 2.77 3.57
C PRO A 35 2.70 2.37 5.04
N ARG A 36 3.05 3.32 5.90
CA ARG A 36 3.15 3.10 7.35
C ARG A 36 1.80 2.73 7.96
N THR A 37 0.77 3.51 7.68
CA THR A 37 -0.59 3.27 8.21
C THR A 37 -1.15 1.96 7.68
N PHE A 38 -0.97 1.67 6.39
CA PHE A 38 -1.42 0.43 5.77
C PHE A 38 -0.76 -0.80 6.41
N LEU A 39 0.58 -0.82 6.50
CA LEU A 39 1.32 -1.92 7.10
C LEU A 39 0.99 -2.12 8.59
N LEU A 40 0.67 -1.04 9.31
CA LEU A 40 0.23 -1.15 10.71
C LEU A 40 -1.18 -1.75 10.83
N MET A 41 -2.10 -1.38 9.94
CA MET A 41 -3.51 -1.68 10.06
C MET A 41 -3.97 -2.92 9.27
N HIS A 42 -3.14 -3.48 8.39
CA HIS A 42 -3.56 -4.52 7.45
C HIS A 42 -4.21 -5.75 8.11
N CYS A 43 -3.75 -6.13 9.31
CA CYS A 43 -4.29 -7.27 10.06
C CYS A 43 -5.78 -7.15 10.41
N TRP A 44 -6.39 -5.96 10.29
CA TRP A 44 -7.83 -5.77 10.50
C TRP A 44 -8.68 -6.29 9.35
N TYR A 45 -8.11 -6.45 8.15
CA TYR A 45 -8.86 -6.82 6.94
C TYR A 45 -8.18 -7.87 6.05
N VAL A 46 -6.91 -8.22 6.30
CA VAL A 46 -6.18 -9.27 5.58
C VAL A 46 -5.08 -9.86 6.46
N THR A 47 -4.80 -11.16 6.34
CA THR A 47 -3.65 -11.76 7.05
C THR A 47 -2.32 -11.31 6.43
N SER A 48 -1.25 -11.28 7.22
CA SER A 48 0.07 -10.92 6.69
C SER A 48 0.56 -11.88 5.60
N SER A 49 0.19 -13.16 5.67
CA SER A 49 0.49 -14.15 4.63
C SER A 49 -0.22 -13.87 3.31
N GLU A 50 -1.49 -13.48 3.35
CA GLU A 50 -2.24 -13.13 2.14
C GLU A 50 -1.73 -11.82 1.53
N LEU A 51 -1.41 -10.82 2.37
CA LEU A 51 -0.80 -9.57 1.91
C LEU A 51 0.56 -9.81 1.23
N ALA A 52 1.43 -10.63 1.86
CA ALA A 52 2.70 -11.02 1.25
C ALA A 52 2.50 -11.79 -0.06
N GLY A 53 1.48 -12.65 -0.13
CA GLY A 53 1.10 -13.32 -1.38
C GLY A 53 0.71 -12.35 -2.50
N LYS A 54 -0.06 -11.31 -2.19
CA LYS A 54 -0.42 -10.25 -3.15
C LYS A 54 0.81 -9.47 -3.63
N LEU A 55 1.69 -9.08 -2.73
CA LEU A 55 2.96 -8.42 -3.07
C LEU A 55 3.82 -9.30 -3.98
N LEU A 56 3.89 -10.59 -3.70
CA LEU A 56 4.63 -11.55 -4.52
C LEU A 56 4.04 -11.71 -5.92
N MET A 57 2.71 -11.67 -6.06
CA MET A 57 2.05 -11.68 -7.36
C MET A 57 2.40 -10.42 -8.16
N ILE A 58 2.29 -9.23 -7.55
CA ILE A 58 2.63 -7.95 -8.19
C ILE A 58 4.09 -7.90 -8.67
N TYR A 59 5.02 -8.51 -7.93
CA TYR A 59 6.43 -8.55 -8.32
C TYR A 59 6.73 -9.53 -9.46
N ARG A 60 5.88 -10.56 -9.63
CA ARG A 60 6.06 -11.60 -10.66
C ARG A 60 5.41 -11.24 -11.99
N ASP A 61 4.39 -10.39 -11.96
CA ASP A 61 3.76 -9.81 -13.13
C ASP A 61 4.64 -8.68 -13.73
#